data_AF-A0A4P8IIE1-F1
#
_entry.id   AF-A0A4P8IIE1-F1
#
_cell.length_a   1.000
_cell.length_b   1.000
_cell.length_c   1.000
_cell.angle_alpha   90.00
_cell.angle_beta   90.00
_cell.angle_gamma   90.00
#
_symmetry.space_group_name_H-M   'P 1'
#
loop_
_entity.id
_entity.type
_entity.pdbx_description
1 polymer ?
#
loop_
_entity_poly.entity_id
_entity_poly.type
_entity_poly.pdbx_seq_one_letter_code
_entity_poly.pdbx_strand_id
1 'polypeptide(L)'
;MITPIELLGKELKRGFGYKAIEVDEFLEEVARDYEKVYKENNELKERVSALTENLDHYRVIEESLKKALVLAEETSKETIANADKAAKSMEEQAEMEAREIIDKARREAEDFARQAREAFDKENQQKQEEIDALEKQINKLNGDYVSYKSRMLQFINGQLDYLKNPVYELEISKKSDKEETEAAVTEEPKYDGEE
;
A
#
# COMPACT_ATOMS: atom_id res chain seq x y z
N MET A 1 -2.28 -50.89 75.66
CA MET A 1 -3.47 -51.77 75.54
C MET A 1 -2.98 -53.19 75.57
N ILE A 2 -3.74 -54.10 76.19
CA ILE A 2 -3.45 -55.53 76.18
C ILE A 2 -3.72 -56.03 74.76
N THR A 3 -2.80 -56.83 74.20
CA THR A 3 -2.98 -57.50 72.89
C THR A 3 -3.76 -58.82 73.06
N PRO A 4 -4.38 -59.37 72.00
CA PRO A 4 -5.05 -60.68 72.09
C PRO A 4 -4.15 -61.78 72.67
N ILE A 5 -2.85 -61.75 72.34
CA ILE A 5 -1.82 -62.65 72.89
C ILE A 5 -1.58 -62.42 74.39
N GLU A 6 -1.50 -61.17 74.82
CA GLU A 6 -1.34 -60.84 76.24
C GLU A 6 -2.60 -61.14 77.06
N LEU A 7 -3.78 -61.26 76.43
CA LEU A 7 -5.02 -61.68 77.06
C LEU A 7 -4.98 -63.19 77.38
N LEU A 8 -4.51 -64.00 76.43
CA LEU A 8 -4.35 -65.47 76.57
C LEU A 8 -3.21 -65.84 77.52
N GLY A 9 -2.12 -65.06 77.54
CA GLY A 9 -0.97 -65.29 78.41
C GLY A 9 -1.13 -64.79 79.86
N LYS A 10 -2.31 -64.29 80.24
CA LYS A 10 -2.52 -63.65 81.54
C LYS A 10 -2.80 -64.69 82.63
N GLU A 11 -1.85 -64.90 83.54
CA GLU A 11 -2.06 -65.77 84.70
C GLU A 11 -2.94 -65.10 85.77
N LEU A 12 -4.07 -65.75 86.11
CA LEU A 12 -4.97 -65.32 87.18
C LEU A 12 -4.63 -66.02 88.50
N LYS A 13 -4.65 -65.28 89.62
CA LYS A 13 -4.38 -65.83 90.96
C LYS A 13 -5.48 -66.81 91.38
N ARG A 14 -5.10 -67.98 91.90
CA ARG A 14 -6.05 -68.99 92.42
C ARG A 14 -6.56 -68.62 93.83
N GLY A 15 -7.87 -68.78 94.06
CA GLY A 15 -8.57 -68.50 95.32
C GLY A 15 -10.02 -68.99 95.28
N PHE A 16 -10.85 -68.66 96.29
CA PHE A 16 -12.31 -68.86 96.22
C PHE A 16 -12.88 -67.98 95.11
N GLY A 17 -13.27 -68.55 93.97
CA GLY A 17 -13.68 -67.80 92.78
C GLY A 17 -14.26 -68.68 91.67
N TYR A 18 -14.41 -68.09 90.47
CA TYR A 18 -14.94 -68.76 89.29
C TYR A 18 -14.12 -70.00 88.89
N LYS A 19 -14.77 -70.96 88.23
CA LYS A 19 -14.10 -72.16 87.73
C LYS A 19 -13.10 -71.79 86.64
N ALA A 20 -11.85 -72.21 86.81
CA ALA A 20 -10.77 -71.91 85.88
C ALA A 20 -11.11 -72.28 84.42
N ILE A 21 -11.73 -73.44 84.19
CA ILE A 21 -12.08 -73.93 82.84
C ILE A 21 -13.08 -73.00 82.14
N GLU A 22 -14.16 -72.58 82.83
CA GLU A 22 -15.17 -71.66 82.25
C GLU A 22 -14.57 -70.27 81.99
N VAL A 23 -13.62 -69.83 82.82
CA VAL A 23 -12.91 -68.56 82.62
C VAL A 23 -11.94 -68.64 81.44
N ASP A 24 -11.21 -69.75 81.28
CA ASP A 24 -10.28 -69.96 80.18
C ASP A 24 -11.01 -70.02 78.83
N GLU A 25 -12.13 -70.77 78.74
CA GLU A 25 -12.97 -70.81 77.53
C GLU A 25 -13.52 -69.43 77.15
N PHE A 26 -13.95 -68.65 78.15
CA PHE A 26 -14.41 -67.28 77.93
C PHE A 26 -13.26 -66.35 77.48
N LEU A 27 -12.08 -66.45 78.08
CA LEU A 27 -10.91 -65.67 77.69
C LEU A 27 -10.45 -66.01 76.26
N GLU A 28 -10.55 -67.28 75.83
CA GLU A 28 -10.31 -67.68 74.45
C GLU A 28 -11.32 -67.05 73.47
N GLU A 29 -12.61 -67.06 73.82
CA GLU A 29 -13.65 -66.41 73.01
C GLU A 29 -13.41 -64.90 72.89
N VAL A 30 -13.16 -64.22 74.02
CA VAL A 30 -12.85 -62.78 74.05
C VAL A 30 -11.56 -62.48 73.28
N ALA A 31 -10.53 -63.33 73.37
CA ALA A 31 -9.29 -63.16 72.62
C ALA A 31 -9.52 -63.26 71.11
N ARG A 32 -10.35 -64.21 70.64
CA ARG A 32 -10.69 -64.36 69.22
C ARG A 32 -11.44 -63.15 68.67
N ASP A 33 -12.47 -62.70 69.37
CA ASP A 33 -13.26 -61.53 68.95
C ASP A 33 -12.43 -60.25 68.99
N TYR A 34 -11.60 -60.10 70.03
CA TYR A 34 -10.70 -58.97 70.15
C TYR A 34 -9.62 -58.97 69.05
N GLU A 35 -9.08 -60.13 68.65
CA GLU A 35 -8.16 -60.23 67.51
C GLU A 35 -8.82 -59.80 66.21
N LYS A 36 -10.06 -60.23 65.96
CA LYS A 36 -10.82 -59.83 64.77
C LYS A 36 -11.00 -58.31 64.71
N VAL A 37 -11.50 -57.71 65.80
CA VAL A 37 -11.69 -56.25 65.89
C VAL A 37 -10.37 -55.51 65.77
N TYR A 38 -9.28 -56.03 66.36
CA TYR A 38 -7.96 -55.43 66.29
C TYR A 38 -7.41 -55.42 64.86
N LYS A 39 -7.55 -56.53 64.12
CA LYS A 39 -7.18 -56.61 62.69
C LYS A 39 -8.01 -55.65 61.85
N GLU A 40 -9.33 -55.67 61.99
CA GLU A 40 -10.22 -54.74 61.27
C GLU A 40 -9.88 -53.27 61.57
N ASN A 41 -9.56 -52.94 62.83
CA ASN A 41 -9.18 -51.58 63.21
C ASN A 41 -7.87 -51.13 62.53
N ASN A 42 -6.88 -52.01 62.45
CA ASN A 42 -5.61 -51.70 61.76
C ASN A 42 -5.82 -51.56 60.25
N GLU A 43 -6.58 -52.46 59.61
CA GLU A 43 -6.91 -52.34 58.19
C GLU A 43 -7.66 -51.04 57.88
N LEU A 44 -8.62 -50.66 58.73
CA LEU A 44 -9.35 -49.40 58.59
C LEU A 44 -8.43 -48.19 58.77
N LYS A 45 -7.50 -48.22 59.74
CA LYS A 45 -6.51 -47.15 59.92
C LYS A 45 -5.59 -47.01 58.71
N GLU A 46 -5.11 -48.10 58.15
CA GLU A 46 -4.30 -48.09 56.92
C GLU A 46 -5.08 -47.50 55.75
N ARG A 47 -6.35 -47.92 55.56
CA ARG A 47 -7.23 -47.36 54.52
C ARG A 47 -7.47 -45.87 54.71
N VAL A 48 -7.74 -45.42 55.93
CA VAL A 48 -7.93 -43.99 56.24
C VAL A 48 -6.66 -43.22 55.93
N SER A 49 -5.49 -43.73 56.30
CA SER A 49 -4.21 -43.10 56.00
C SER A 49 -4.01 -42.95 54.49
N ALA A 50 -4.21 -44.04 53.73
CA ALA A 50 -4.05 -44.03 52.28
C ALA A 50 -5.05 -43.11 51.58
N LEU A 51 -6.31 -43.08 52.03
CA LEU A 51 -7.33 -42.17 51.49
C LEU A 51 -7.02 -40.70 51.81
N THR A 52 -6.48 -40.42 52.99
CA THR A 52 -6.09 -39.06 53.39
C THR A 52 -4.94 -38.56 52.53
N GLU A 53 -3.92 -39.39 52.31
CA GLU A 53 -2.78 -39.04 51.46
C GLU A 53 -3.20 -38.79 49.99
N ASN A 54 -4.10 -39.62 49.46
CA ASN A 54 -4.68 -39.40 48.14
C ASN A 54 -5.49 -38.10 48.07
N LEU A 55 -6.28 -37.78 49.11
CA LEU A 55 -7.05 -36.55 49.16
C LEU A 55 -6.13 -35.32 49.13
N ASP A 56 -5.06 -35.35 49.90
CA ASP A 56 -4.07 -34.26 49.92
C ASP A 56 -3.35 -34.13 48.57
N HIS A 57 -3.02 -35.25 47.92
CA HIS A 57 -2.50 -35.22 46.55
C HIS A 57 -3.49 -34.56 45.59
N TYR A 58 -4.77 -34.92 45.62
CA TYR A 58 -5.78 -34.33 44.74
C TYR A 58 -5.98 -32.84 45.03
N ARG A 59 -5.90 -32.40 46.28
CA ARG A 59 -5.95 -30.98 46.64
C ARG A 59 -4.80 -30.19 46.02
N VAL A 60 -3.58 -30.72 46.04
CA VAL A 60 -2.42 -30.08 45.41
C VAL A 60 -2.60 -29.99 43.89
N ILE A 61 -3.12 -31.04 43.25
CA ILE A 61 -3.44 -31.01 41.82
C ILE A 61 -4.51 -29.94 41.53
N GLU A 62 -5.58 -29.90 42.33
CA GLU A 62 -6.68 -28.95 42.16
C GLU A 62 -6.19 -27.50 42.26
N GLU A 63 -5.33 -27.19 43.25
CA GLU A 63 -4.72 -25.88 43.39
C GLU A 63 -3.84 -25.51 42.19
N SER A 64 -3.03 -26.46 41.70
CA SER A 64 -2.19 -26.26 40.52
C SER A 64 -3.04 -25.99 39.28
N LEU A 65 -4.13 -26.75 39.10
CA LEU A 65 -5.06 -26.58 37.98
C LEU A 65 -5.76 -25.22 38.04
N LYS A 66 -6.20 -24.78 39.23
CA LYS A 66 -6.79 -23.45 39.43
C LYS A 66 -5.80 -22.33 39.05
N LYS A 67 -4.54 -22.44 39.49
CA LYS A 67 -3.49 -21.47 39.13
C LYS A 67 -3.23 -21.46 37.63
N ALA A 68 -3.16 -22.63 37.00
CA ALA A 68 -2.98 -22.74 35.55
C ALA A 68 -4.14 -22.12 34.77
N LEU A 69 -5.38 -22.31 35.23
CA LEU A 69 -6.57 -21.71 34.60
C LEU A 69 -6.57 -20.18 34.71
N VAL A 70 -6.26 -19.64 35.89
CA VAL A 70 -6.17 -18.18 36.08
C VAL A 70 -5.07 -17.60 35.20
N LEU A 71 -3.90 -18.22 35.18
CA LEU A 71 -2.79 -17.79 34.33
C LEU A 71 -3.16 -17.84 32.84
N ALA A 72 -3.84 -18.91 32.40
CA ALA A 72 -4.30 -19.04 31.02
C ALA A 72 -5.32 -17.95 30.66
N GLU A 73 -6.24 -17.61 31.57
CA GLU A 73 -7.21 -16.53 31.37
C GLU A 73 -6.52 -15.16 31.28
N GLU A 74 -5.60 -14.86 32.19
CA GLU A 74 -4.80 -13.62 32.19
C GLU A 74 -3.97 -13.51 30.91
N THR A 75 -3.27 -14.58 30.53
CA THR A 75 -2.45 -14.62 29.30
C THR A 75 -3.33 -14.43 28.06
N SER A 76 -4.53 -15.01 28.03
CA SER A 76 -5.46 -14.84 26.91
C SER A 76 -5.94 -13.40 26.82
N LYS A 77 -6.31 -12.77 27.94
CA LYS A 77 -6.71 -11.36 27.99
C LYS A 77 -5.59 -10.44 27.55
N GLU A 78 -4.37 -10.67 28.03
CA GLU A 78 -3.20 -9.90 27.64
C GLU A 78 -2.89 -10.05 26.14
N THR A 79 -2.96 -11.27 25.62
CA THR A 79 -2.74 -11.56 24.19
C THR A 79 -3.76 -10.81 23.32
N ILE A 80 -5.04 -10.83 23.69
CA ILE A 80 -6.09 -10.09 22.97
C ILE A 80 -5.84 -8.58 23.03
N ALA A 81 -5.55 -8.04 24.22
CA ALA A 81 -5.27 -6.61 24.37
C ALA A 81 -4.05 -6.15 23.57
N ASN A 82 -3.00 -6.96 23.52
CA ASN A 82 -1.81 -6.69 22.71
C ASN A 82 -2.10 -6.75 21.21
N ALA A 83 -2.89 -7.75 20.76
CA ALA A 83 -3.31 -7.85 19.37
C ALA A 83 -4.17 -6.65 18.94
N ASP A 84 -5.12 -6.23 19.78
CA ASP A 84 -5.96 -5.05 19.51
C ASP A 84 -5.13 -3.77 19.44
N LYS A 85 -4.15 -3.61 20.33
CA LYS A 85 -3.24 -2.46 20.30
C LYS A 85 -2.37 -2.46 19.04
N ALA A 86 -1.83 -3.62 18.66
CA ALA A 86 -1.03 -3.76 17.45
C ALA A 86 -1.86 -3.49 16.19
N ALA A 87 -3.11 -3.98 16.13
CA ALA A 87 -4.03 -3.72 15.03
C ALA A 87 -4.31 -2.22 14.89
N LYS A 88 -4.66 -1.53 15.98
CA LYS A 88 -4.88 -0.07 15.95
C LYS A 88 -3.64 0.70 15.50
N SER A 89 -2.46 0.34 16.01
CA SER A 89 -1.21 0.97 15.59
C SER A 89 -0.92 0.75 14.11
N MET A 90 -1.26 -0.43 13.58
CA MET A 90 -1.09 -0.75 12.17
C MET A 90 -2.08 0.04 11.30
N GLU A 91 -3.33 0.18 11.72
CA GLU A 91 -4.35 1.02 11.06
C GLU A 91 -3.91 2.48 11.02
N GLU A 92 -3.48 3.04 12.16
CA GLU A 92 -2.99 4.43 12.24
C GLU A 92 -1.78 4.67 11.33
N GLN A 93 -0.83 3.73 11.31
CA GLN A 93 0.34 3.81 10.44
C GLN A 93 -0.05 3.74 8.96
N ALA A 94 -0.94 2.82 8.59
CA ALA A 94 -1.41 2.69 7.22
C ALA A 94 -2.18 3.94 6.75
N GLU A 95 -3.00 4.54 7.63
CA GLU A 95 -3.67 5.80 7.34
C GLU A 95 -2.68 6.96 7.13
N MET A 96 -1.62 7.03 7.95
CA MET A 96 -0.57 8.04 7.81
C MET A 96 0.16 7.89 6.48
N GLU A 97 0.61 6.68 6.15
CA GLU A 97 1.30 6.39 4.89
C GLU A 97 0.41 6.67 3.68
N ALA A 98 -0.88 6.30 3.74
CA ALA A 98 -1.84 6.60 2.68
C ALA A 98 -2.00 8.12 2.48
N ARG A 99 -2.08 8.90 3.56
CA ARG A 99 -2.14 10.37 3.49
C ARG A 99 -0.88 10.95 2.87
N GLU A 100 0.30 10.47 3.28
CA GLU A 100 1.57 10.91 2.70
C GLU A 100 1.66 10.63 1.19
N ILE A 101 1.21 9.45 0.75
CA ILE A 101 1.17 9.08 -0.67
C ILE A 101 0.23 10.03 -1.44
N ILE A 102 -0.97 10.29 -0.90
CA ILE A 102 -1.94 11.19 -1.53
C ILE A 102 -1.40 12.62 -1.61
N ASP A 103 -0.79 13.12 -0.54
CA ASP A 103 -0.24 14.47 -0.51
C ASP A 103 0.94 14.62 -1.47
N LYS A 104 1.80 13.60 -1.57
CA LYS A 104 2.88 13.55 -2.56
C LYS A 104 2.32 13.56 -3.98
N ALA A 105 1.35 12.71 -4.28
CA ALA A 105 0.73 12.64 -5.60
C ALA A 105 0.04 13.97 -5.98
N ARG A 106 -0.60 14.64 -5.01
CA ARG A 106 -1.20 15.97 -5.22
C ARG A 106 -0.15 17.02 -5.56
N ARG A 107 0.96 17.08 -4.80
CA ARG A 107 2.06 18.01 -5.08
C ARG A 107 2.67 17.77 -6.46
N GLU A 108 2.90 16.51 -6.82
CA GLU A 108 3.42 16.14 -8.13
C GLU A 108 2.45 16.54 -9.26
N ALA A 109 1.14 16.33 -9.06
CA ALA A 109 0.13 16.74 -10.03
C ALA A 109 0.05 18.28 -10.17
N GLU A 110 0.14 19.02 -9.07
CA GLU A 110 0.18 20.48 -9.07
C GLU A 110 1.43 21.02 -9.78
N ASP A 111 2.60 20.42 -9.50
CA ASP A 111 3.86 20.77 -10.16
C ASP A 111 3.80 20.47 -11.66
N PHE A 112 3.25 19.33 -12.06
CA PHE A 112 3.07 18.98 -13.47
C PHE A 112 2.11 19.94 -14.17
N ALA A 113 0.98 20.27 -13.53
CA ALA A 113 0.02 21.23 -14.07
C ALA A 113 0.63 22.63 -14.20
N ARG A 114 1.46 23.06 -13.24
CA ARG A 114 2.19 24.34 -13.32
C ARG A 114 3.16 24.33 -14.49
N GLN A 115 4.00 23.30 -14.61
CA GLN A 115 4.96 23.17 -15.71
C GLN A 115 4.27 23.15 -17.08
N ALA A 116 3.15 22.43 -17.20
CA ALA A 116 2.38 22.38 -18.44
C ALA A 116 1.81 23.75 -18.83
N ARG A 117 1.30 24.53 -17.86
CA ARG A 117 0.83 25.91 -18.10
C ARG A 117 1.97 26.83 -18.51
N GLU A 118 3.09 26.80 -17.81
CA GLU A 118 4.26 27.62 -18.14
C GLU A 118 4.80 27.30 -19.54
N ALA A 119 4.86 26.02 -19.92
CA ALA A 119 5.27 25.60 -21.25
C ALA A 119 4.29 26.09 -22.33
N PHE A 120 2.98 25.94 -22.08
CA PHE A 120 1.93 26.40 -22.99
C PHE A 120 1.95 27.92 -23.18
N ASP A 121 2.08 28.69 -22.09
CA ASP A 121 2.14 30.15 -22.13
C ASP A 121 3.37 30.64 -22.91
N LYS A 122 4.51 29.97 -22.71
CA LYS A 122 5.75 30.26 -23.44
C LYS A 122 5.62 29.96 -24.94
N GLU A 123 5.02 28.83 -25.30
CA GLU A 123 4.79 28.47 -26.71
C GLU A 123 3.84 29.45 -27.38
N ASN A 124 2.74 29.83 -26.71
CA ASN A 124 1.82 30.83 -27.21
C ASN A 124 2.48 32.20 -27.39
N GLN A 125 3.33 32.62 -26.43
CA GLN A 125 4.06 33.87 -26.56
C GLN A 125 4.99 33.84 -27.79
N GLN A 126 5.74 32.75 -27.98
CA GLN A 126 6.61 32.59 -29.14
C GLN A 126 5.82 32.63 -30.45
N LYS A 127 4.66 31.97 -30.50
CA LYS A 127 3.77 32.01 -31.67
C LYS A 127 3.22 33.41 -31.93
N GLN A 128 2.87 34.16 -30.89
CA GLN A 128 2.43 35.54 -31.04
C GLN A 128 3.54 36.44 -31.58
N GLU A 129 4.76 36.31 -31.07
CA GLU A 129 5.93 37.06 -31.57
C GLU A 129 6.23 36.73 -33.05
N GLU A 130 6.07 35.46 -33.44
CA GLU A 130 6.20 35.00 -34.83
C GLU A 130 5.12 35.61 -35.75
N ILE A 131 3.86 35.62 -35.30
CA ILE A 131 2.74 36.26 -36.02
C ILE A 131 3.02 37.76 -36.22
N ASP A 132 3.37 38.47 -35.14
CA ASP A 132 3.67 39.90 -35.19
C ASP A 132 4.84 40.22 -36.15
N ALA A 133 5.84 39.33 -36.20
CA ALA A 133 6.96 39.46 -37.13
C ALA A 133 6.53 39.25 -38.59
N LEU A 134 5.71 38.25 -38.87
CA LEU A 134 5.15 38.00 -40.20
C LEU A 134 4.24 39.14 -40.67
N GLU A 135 3.41 39.69 -39.79
CA GLU A 135 2.57 40.86 -40.09
C GLU A 135 3.41 42.07 -40.49
N LYS A 136 4.53 42.33 -39.78
CA LYS A 136 5.47 43.39 -40.16
C LYS A 136 6.09 43.15 -41.53
N GLN A 137 6.45 41.90 -41.85
CA GLN A 137 6.99 41.54 -43.17
C GLN A 137 5.95 41.74 -44.28
N ILE A 138 4.70 41.32 -44.06
CA ILE A 138 3.59 41.51 -44.99
C ILE A 138 3.36 43.00 -45.25
N ASN A 139 3.32 43.82 -44.18
CA ASN A 139 3.13 45.27 -44.31
C ASN A 139 4.27 45.94 -45.08
N LYS A 140 5.52 45.51 -44.84
CA LYS A 140 6.68 45.98 -45.60
C LYS A 140 6.57 45.61 -47.08
N LEU A 141 6.28 44.34 -47.39
CA LEU A 141 6.14 43.86 -48.76
C LEU A 141 5.02 44.58 -49.51
N ASN A 142 3.89 44.84 -48.83
CA ASN A 142 2.80 45.66 -49.37
C ASN A 142 3.26 47.08 -49.70
N GLY A 143 4.01 47.73 -48.80
CA GLY A 143 4.58 49.06 -49.03
C GLY A 143 5.58 49.09 -50.20
N ASP A 144 6.45 48.07 -50.28
CA ASP A 144 7.42 47.90 -51.35
C ASP A 144 6.72 47.69 -52.70
N TYR A 145 5.66 46.87 -52.74
CA TYR A 145 4.83 46.64 -53.92
C TYR A 145 4.15 47.93 -54.41
N VAL A 146 3.52 48.69 -53.52
CA VAL A 146 2.88 49.98 -53.85
C VAL A 146 3.91 50.98 -54.40
N SER A 147 5.10 51.03 -53.79
CA SER A 147 6.20 51.90 -54.22
C SER A 147 6.74 51.49 -55.59
N TYR A 148 6.93 50.18 -55.81
CA TYR A 148 7.36 49.63 -57.09
C TYR A 148 6.34 49.95 -58.20
N LYS A 149 5.05 49.69 -57.95
CA LYS A 149 3.97 50.04 -58.88
C LYS A 149 3.98 51.53 -59.24
N SER A 150 4.14 52.40 -58.25
CA SER A 150 4.19 53.85 -58.47
C SER A 150 5.38 54.27 -59.32
N ARG A 151 6.58 53.73 -59.05
CA ARG A 151 7.79 53.98 -59.87
C ARG A 151 7.62 53.47 -61.30
N MET A 152 7.05 52.29 -61.48
CA MET A 152 6.79 51.73 -62.81
C MET A 152 5.78 52.58 -63.59
N LEU A 153 4.69 53.01 -62.94
CA LEU A 153 3.72 53.91 -63.56
C LEU A 153 4.34 55.26 -63.93
N GLN A 154 5.18 55.84 -63.08
CA GLN A 154 5.92 57.07 -63.39
C GLN A 154 6.85 56.88 -64.58
N PHE A 155 7.58 55.76 -64.64
CA PHE A 155 8.45 55.42 -65.76
C PHE A 155 7.65 55.32 -67.08
N ILE A 156 6.55 54.56 -67.06
CA ILE A 156 5.67 54.39 -68.24
C ILE A 156 5.09 55.74 -68.68
N ASN A 157 4.60 56.56 -67.74
CA ASN A 157 4.06 57.88 -68.05
C ASN A 157 5.13 58.82 -68.62
N GLY A 158 6.36 58.79 -68.07
CA GLY A 158 7.48 59.53 -68.63
C GLY A 158 7.78 59.11 -70.07
N GLN A 159 7.84 57.80 -70.34
CA GLN A 159 8.01 57.29 -71.71
C GLN A 159 6.84 57.71 -72.64
N LEU A 160 5.61 57.69 -72.15
CA LEU A 160 4.44 58.17 -72.89
C LEU A 160 4.52 59.67 -73.20
N ASP A 161 5.00 60.49 -72.26
CA ASP A 161 5.17 61.93 -72.46
C ASP A 161 6.26 62.23 -73.51
N TYR A 162 7.36 61.45 -73.53
CA TYR A 162 8.36 61.51 -74.61
C TYR A 162 7.74 61.24 -75.98
N LEU A 163 6.86 60.23 -76.08
CA LEU A 163 6.19 59.86 -77.34
C LEU A 163 5.10 60.85 -77.76
N LYS A 164 4.48 61.56 -76.82
CA LYS A 164 3.45 62.59 -77.09
C LYS A 164 4.04 63.97 -77.37
N ASN A 165 5.36 64.15 -77.24
CA ASN A 165 6.02 65.41 -77.52
C ASN A 165 6.03 65.68 -79.03
N PRO A 166 5.35 66.74 -79.53
CA PRO A 166 5.19 67.00 -80.96
C PRO A 166 6.50 67.33 -81.71
N VAL A 167 7.64 67.42 -81.01
CA VAL A 167 8.96 67.59 -81.64
C VAL A 167 9.44 66.31 -82.38
N TYR A 168 8.83 65.15 -82.11
CA TYR A 168 9.17 63.87 -82.74
C TYR A 168 8.06 63.30 -83.63
N GLU A 169 7.25 64.15 -84.26
CA GLU A 169 6.48 63.71 -85.43
C GLU A 169 7.45 63.40 -86.58
N LEU A 170 7.79 62.12 -86.76
CA LEU A 170 8.49 61.68 -87.96
C LEU A 170 7.54 61.84 -89.15
N GLU A 171 7.82 62.80 -90.02
CA GLU A 171 7.24 62.86 -91.37
C GLU A 171 7.70 61.63 -92.15
N ILE A 172 6.83 60.61 -92.22
CA ILE A 172 7.05 59.45 -93.09
C ILE A 172 6.73 59.87 -94.52
N SER A 173 7.75 60.34 -95.26
CA SER A 173 7.67 60.42 -96.72
C SER A 173 7.84 59.02 -97.32
N LYS A 174 6.79 58.48 -97.96
CA LYS A 174 6.91 57.28 -98.79
C LYS A 174 7.68 57.60 -100.07
N LYS A 175 8.86 57.01 -100.25
CA LYS A 175 9.44 56.77 -101.58
C LYS A 175 9.63 55.28 -101.78
N SER A 176 9.24 54.82 -102.96
CA SER A 176 9.06 53.44 -103.36
C SER A 176 10.36 52.79 -103.84
N ASP A 177 10.27 51.46 -103.82
CA ASP A 177 10.88 50.48 -104.72
C ASP A 177 12.27 49.91 -104.43
N LYS A 178 12.22 48.58 -104.18
CA LYS A 178 13.12 47.48 -104.63
C LYS A 178 14.53 47.49 -104.03
N GLU A 179 15.05 46.39 -103.47
CA GLU A 179 15.10 45.04 -104.00
C GLU A 179 15.56 44.05 -102.88
N GLU A 180 15.08 42.80 -102.98
CA GLU A 180 15.78 41.53 -102.69
C GLU A 180 16.28 41.20 -101.25
N THR A 181 15.58 40.27 -100.55
CA THR A 181 15.91 38.82 -100.35
C THR A 181 17.17 38.61 -99.49
N GLU A 182 17.19 37.85 -98.40
CA GLU A 182 16.82 36.44 -98.29
C GLU A 182 16.87 35.98 -96.81
N ALA A 183 15.95 35.06 -96.49
CA ALA A 183 15.96 33.99 -95.49
C ALA A 183 16.92 33.99 -94.26
N ALA A 184 16.35 33.77 -93.07
CA ALA A 184 16.63 32.58 -92.27
C ALA A 184 15.64 32.44 -91.08
N VAL A 185 14.91 31.33 -91.08
CA VAL A 185 14.12 30.80 -89.97
C VAL A 185 15.05 29.95 -89.10
N THR A 186 14.95 30.05 -87.77
CA THR A 186 15.16 28.97 -86.77
C THR A 186 14.75 29.51 -85.39
N GLU A 187 13.56 29.13 -84.91
CA GLU A 187 13.30 28.05 -83.94
C GLU A 187 13.43 28.50 -82.47
N GLU A 188 12.26 28.50 -81.78
CA GLU A 188 12.17 28.48 -80.31
C GLU A 188 12.81 27.20 -79.74
N PRO A 189 13.17 27.24 -78.45
CA PRO A 189 12.54 26.24 -77.61
C PRO A 189 11.98 26.81 -76.30
N LYS A 190 10.76 26.39 -75.99
CA LYS A 190 10.19 26.32 -74.65
C LYS A 190 10.99 25.34 -73.79
N TYR A 191 11.12 25.63 -72.49
CA TYR A 191 11.23 24.59 -71.48
C TYR A 191 10.48 25.00 -70.19
N ASP A 192 9.46 24.19 -69.87
CA ASP A 192 8.80 24.05 -68.56
C ASP A 192 9.70 23.23 -67.63
N GLY A 193 9.61 23.43 -66.32
CA GLY A 193 10.21 22.50 -65.36
C GLY A 193 10.15 22.95 -63.91
N GLU A 194 9.18 22.40 -63.20
CA GLU A 194 9.02 22.38 -61.74
C GLU A 194 10.22 21.72 -61.03
N GLU A 195 10.55 22.23 -59.84
CA GLU A 195 10.81 21.47 -58.59
C GLU A 195 10.66 22.40 -57.38
#